data_AF-A0A060C6F1-F1
#
_entry.id   AF-A0A060C6F1-F1
#
_cell.length_a   1.000
_cell.length_b   1.000
_cell.length_c   1.000
_cell.angle_alpha   90.00
_cell.angle_beta   90.00
_cell.angle_gamma   90.00
#
_symmetry.space_group_name_H-M   'P 1'
#
loop_
_entity.id
_entity.type
_entity.pdbx_description
1 polymer ?
#
loop_
_entity_poly.entity_id
_entity_poly.type
_entity_poly.pdbx_seq_one_letter_code
_entity_poly.pdbx_strand_id
1 'polypeptide(L)'
;TYYNGFANRTLWPLLHFRLDLVDYDRATREGYRRVNALFADRLAPRLREDDTVWIHDYHLIPLGALLRERGFGGRLGSSCTCRCRRQTCSRPSPDHARLFSQL
;
A
#
# COMPACT_ATOMS: atom_id res chain seq x y z
N THR A 1 -9.34 10.15 -8.30
CA THR A 1 -8.23 9.36 -8.87
C THR A 1 -7.74 8.23 -7.95
N TYR A 2 -7.75 8.37 -6.61
CA TYR A 2 -7.30 7.33 -5.68
C TYR A 2 -8.25 6.11 -5.57
N TYR A 3 -9.43 6.27 -4.95
CA TYR A 3 -10.31 5.15 -4.59
C TYR A 3 -11.02 4.55 -5.80
N ASN A 4 -11.92 5.31 -6.44
CA ASN A 4 -12.60 4.91 -7.69
C ASN A 4 -11.69 4.89 -8.93
N GLY A 5 -10.41 5.27 -8.79
CA GLY A 5 -9.43 5.17 -9.86
C GLY A 5 -8.55 3.96 -9.61
N PHE A 6 -7.29 4.19 -9.22
CA PHE A 6 -6.29 3.13 -9.15
C PHE A 6 -6.67 1.99 -8.20
N ALA A 7 -7.26 2.28 -7.04
CA ALA A 7 -7.61 1.23 -6.08
C ALA A 7 -8.67 0.29 -6.65
N ASN A 8 -9.82 0.80 -7.12
CA ASN A 8 -10.93 -0.05 -7.56
C ASN A 8 -10.91 -0.43 -9.04
N ARG A 9 -10.27 0.35 -9.92
CA ARG A 9 -10.18 0.06 -11.36
C ARG A 9 -8.91 -0.70 -11.74
N THR A 10 -7.86 -0.62 -10.93
CA THR A 10 -6.58 -1.29 -11.20
C THR A 10 -6.28 -2.38 -10.17
N LEU A 11 -6.14 -2.01 -8.89
CA LEU A 11 -5.70 -2.95 -7.85
C LEU A 11 -6.76 -4.00 -7.53
N TRP A 12 -8.03 -3.63 -7.40
CA TRP A 12 -9.08 -4.57 -7.08
C TRP A 12 -9.21 -5.68 -8.14
N PRO A 13 -9.36 -5.40 -9.46
CA PRO A 13 -9.42 -6.46 -10.46
C PRO A 13 -8.14 -7.30 -10.51
N LEU A 14 -6.98 -6.67 -10.38
CA LEU A 14 -5.68 -7.35 -10.38
C LEU A 14 -5.58 -8.37 -9.24
N LEU A 15 -5.94 -7.97 -8.01
CA LEU A 15 -5.90 -8.81 -6.81
C LEU A 15 -6.96 -9.92 -6.83
N HIS A 16 -8.00 -9.77 -7.64
CA HIS A 16 -9.07 -10.76 -7.83
C HIS A 16 -8.89 -11.60 -9.11
N PHE A 17 -7.73 -11.53 -9.77
CA PHE A 17 -7.43 -12.26 -11.01
C PHE A 17 -8.41 -11.96 -12.17
N ARG A 18 -9.04 -10.78 -12.14
CA ARG A 18 -9.93 -10.27 -13.20
C ARG A 18 -9.16 -9.34 -14.13
N LEU A 19 -8.15 -9.91 -14.81
CA LEU A 19 -7.26 -9.15 -15.70
C LEU A 19 -8.01 -8.46 -16.85
N ASP A 20 -9.16 -9.02 -17.24
CA ASP A 20 -10.10 -8.44 -18.21
C ASP A 20 -10.64 -7.07 -17.79
N LEU A 21 -10.68 -6.79 -16.49
CA LEU A 21 -11.22 -5.54 -15.92
C LEU A 21 -10.13 -4.58 -15.43
N VAL A 22 -8.85 -4.94 -15.58
CA VAL A 22 -7.74 -4.08 -15.14
C VAL A 22 -7.64 -2.89 -16.08
N ASP A 23 -7.90 -1.71 -15.53
CA ASP A 23 -7.71 -0.45 -16.22
C ASP A 23 -6.57 0.32 -15.55
N TYR A 24 -5.41 0.33 -16.23
CA TYR A 24 -4.21 1.01 -15.76
C TYR A 24 -4.09 2.38 -16.40
N ASP A 25 -4.15 3.42 -15.56
CA ASP A 25 -3.90 4.80 -15.97
C ASP A 25 -2.83 5.44 -15.08
N ARG A 26 -1.88 6.14 -15.70
CA ARG A 26 -0.78 6.80 -15.01
C ARG A 26 -1.28 7.91 -14.08
N ALA A 27 -2.28 8.68 -14.49
CA ALA A 27 -2.79 9.78 -13.67
C ALA A 27 -3.51 9.26 -12.42
N THR A 28 -4.25 8.16 -12.52
CA THR A 28 -4.84 7.50 -11.35
C THR A 28 -3.77 6.92 -10.41
N ARG A 29 -2.70 6.31 -10.95
CA ARG A 29 -1.54 5.82 -10.17
C ARG A 29 -0.83 6.95 -9.41
N GLU A 30 -0.58 8.07 -10.08
CA GLU A 30 0.03 9.25 -9.44
C GLU A 30 -0.88 9.81 -8.34
N GLY A 31 -2.19 9.88 -8.59
CA GLY A 31 -3.18 10.21 -7.57
C GLY A 31 -3.16 9.23 -6.39
N TYR A 32 -2.93 7.94 -6.65
CA TYR A 32 -2.85 6.92 -5.63
C TYR A 32 -1.64 7.10 -4.69
N ARG A 33 -0.47 7.34 -5.29
CA ARG A 33 0.76 7.63 -4.57
C ARG A 33 0.66 8.93 -3.78
N ARG A 34 0.08 9.99 -4.35
CA ARG A 34 -0.11 11.29 -3.68
C ARG A 34 -0.95 11.15 -2.40
N VAL A 35 -2.05 10.40 -2.46
CA VAL A 35 -2.90 10.21 -1.27
C VAL A 35 -2.18 9.40 -0.20
N ASN A 36 -1.44 8.35 -0.57
CA ASN A 36 -0.61 7.59 0.38
C ASN A 36 0.49 8.45 1.02
N ALA A 37 1.12 9.35 0.25
CA ALA A 37 2.10 10.30 0.78
C ALA A 37 1.44 11.24 1.81
N LEU A 38 0.23 11.74 1.54
CA LEU A 38 -0.52 12.55 2.49
C LEU A 38 -0.83 11.78 3.79
N PHE A 39 -1.19 10.50 3.71
CA PHE A 39 -1.36 9.68 4.92
C PHE A 39 -0.07 9.59 5.72
N ALA A 40 1.06 9.32 5.06
CA ALA A 40 2.36 9.24 5.71
C ALA A 40 2.78 10.58 6.34
N ASP A 41 2.57 11.71 5.64
CA ASP A 41 2.87 13.06 6.14
C ASP A 41 2.06 13.42 7.40
N ARG A 42 0.80 12.99 7.44
CA ARG A 42 -0.06 13.27 8.59
C ARG A 42 0.18 12.32 9.76
N LEU A 43 0.56 11.08 9.48
CA LEU A 43 0.75 10.07 10.51
C LEU A 43 2.14 10.13 11.15
N ALA A 44 3.21 10.27 10.36
CA ALA A 44 4.59 10.19 10.86
C ALA A 44 4.89 11.12 12.05
N PRO A 45 4.47 12.40 12.08
CA PRO A 45 4.73 13.29 13.21
C PRO A 45 3.99 12.91 14.51
N ARG A 46 3.03 11.99 14.43
CA ARG A 46 2.20 11.55 15.57
C ARG A 46 2.65 10.19 16.12
N LEU A 47 3.50 9.47 15.40
CA LEU A 47 3.98 8.15 15.78
C LEU A 47 5.19 8.25 16.70
N ARG A 48 5.23 7.38 17.69
CA ARG A 48 6.34 7.18 18.61
C ARG A 48 7.13 5.93 18.21
N GLU A 49 8.37 5.80 18.65
CA GLU A 49 9.24 4.67 18.26
C GLU A 49 8.73 3.31 18.75
N ASP A 50 7.99 3.30 19.86
CA ASP A 50 7.37 2.13 20.48
C ASP A 50 6.01 1.76 19.86
N ASP A 51 5.46 2.61 19.00
CA ASP A 51 4.18 2.34 18.35
C ASP A 51 4.29 1.18 17.36
N THR A 52 3.18 0.43 17.27
CA THR A 52 2.99 -0.59 16.24
C THR A 52 1.93 -0.09 15.26
N VAL A 53 2.31 0.07 13.99
CA VAL A 53 1.38 0.46 12.92
C VAL A 53 0.97 -0.77 12.14
N TRP A 54 -0.35 -1.00 12.08
CA TRP A 54 -0.95 -2.06 11.27
C TRP A 54 -1.70 -1.46 10.09
N ILE A 55 -1.23 -1.73 8.88
CA ILE A 55 -1.80 -1.23 7.64
C ILE A 55 -2.85 -2.22 7.13
N HIS A 56 -4.05 -1.71 6.87
CA HIS A 56 -5.17 -2.53 6.40
C HIS A 56 -5.49 -2.26 4.94
N ASP A 57 -5.53 -3.35 4.19
CA ASP A 57 -6.04 -3.47 2.83
C ASP A 57 -5.17 -2.87 1.73
N TYR A 58 -5.52 -3.15 0.48
CA TYR A 58 -4.73 -2.77 -0.70
C TYR A 58 -4.66 -1.27 -0.98
N HIS A 59 -5.53 -0.48 -0.35
CA HIS A 59 -5.60 0.97 -0.52
C HIS A 59 -4.32 1.68 -0.03
N LEU A 60 -3.65 1.09 0.95
CA LEU A 60 -2.53 1.69 1.68
C LEU A 60 -1.20 0.97 1.50
N ILE A 61 -1.06 0.19 0.42
CA ILE A 61 0.14 -0.61 0.15
C ILE A 61 1.45 0.22 0.25
N PRO A 62 1.56 1.43 -0.33
CA PRO A 62 2.78 2.23 -0.24
C PRO A 62 3.06 2.83 1.15
N LEU A 63 2.06 2.88 2.03
CA LEU A 63 2.13 3.64 3.28
C LEU A 63 3.31 3.20 4.17
N GLY A 64 3.59 1.90 4.25
CA GLY A 64 4.68 1.39 5.07
C GLY A 64 6.05 1.91 4.63
N ALA A 65 6.33 1.91 3.32
CA ALA A 65 7.57 2.45 2.77
C ALA A 65 7.66 3.97 2.99
N LEU A 66 6.55 4.69 2.75
CA LEU A 66 6.49 6.13 2.93
C LEU A 66 6.67 6.58 4.39
N LEU A 67 6.26 5.76 5.36
CA LEU A 67 6.53 5.98 6.79
C LEU A 67 8.02 5.78 7.11
N ARG A 68 8.67 4.76 6.51
CA ARG A 68 10.12 4.55 6.66
C ARG A 68 10.92 5.73 6.10
N GLU A 69 10.55 6.24 4.94
CA GLU A 69 11.16 7.44 4.34
C GLU A 69 11.03 8.69 5.23
N ARG A 70 9.98 8.75 6.07
CA ARG A 70 9.75 9.83 7.05
C ARG A 70 10.39 9.56 8.41
N GLY A 71 11.22 8.52 8.52
CA GLY A 71 11.98 8.22 9.73
C GLY A 71 11.23 7.37 10.77
N PHE A 72 10.07 6.78 10.44
CA PHE A 72 9.40 5.89 11.40
C PHE A 72 10.21 4.60 11.61
N GLY A 73 10.75 4.42 12.82
CA GLY A 73 11.56 3.26 13.22
C GLY A 73 10.76 2.06 13.75
N GLY A 74 9.51 2.26 14.16
CA GLY A 74 8.71 1.27 14.89
C GLY A 74 8.28 0.03 14.10
N ARG A 75 7.40 -0.77 14.71
CA ARG A 75 6.92 -2.03 14.13
C ARG A 75 5.87 -1.76 13.06
N LEU A 76 6.03 -2.38 11.89
CA LEU A 76 5.09 -2.31 10.77
C LEU A 76 4.50 -3.68 10.48
N GLY A 77 3.18 -3.77 10.44
CA GLY A 77 2.42 -4.91 9.93
C GLY A 77 1.50 -4.50 8.79
N SER A 78 1.12 -5.45 7.94
CA SER A 78 0.10 -5.21 6.90
C SER A 78 -0.78 -6.44 6.69
N SER A 79 -2.07 -6.24 6.41
CA SER A 79 -2.96 -7.30 5.94
C SER A 79 -3.78 -6.85 4.72
N CYS A 80 -3.97 -7.74 3.72
CA CYS A 80 -4.90 -7.54 2.60
C CYS A 80 -6.09 -8.48 2.84
N THR A 81 -7.32 -7.96 2.88
CA THR A 81 -8.52 -8.80 3.00
C THR A 81 -8.81 -9.53 1.68
N CYS A 82 -8.42 -8.92 0.58
CA CYS A 82 -8.23 -9.49 -0.74
C CYS A 82 -7.50 -10.85 -0.65
N ARG A 83 -8.08 -11.88 -1.26
CA ARG A 83 -7.52 -13.24 -1.28
C ARG A 83 -6.27 -13.30 -2.17
N CYS A 84 -5.14 -12.77 -1.69
CA CYS A 84 -3.82 -13.03 -2.24
C CYS A 84 -3.48 -14.51 -1.99
N ARG A 85 -3.80 -15.38 -2.95
CA ARG A 85 -3.57 -16.84 -2.82
C ARG A 85 -2.08 -17.23 -2.88
N ARG A 86 -1.16 -16.30 -3.22
CA ARG A 86 0.29 -16.50 -3.13
C ARG A 86 0.85 -15.82 -1.86
N GLN A 87 1.58 -16.61 -1.07
CA GLN A 87 2.06 -16.39 0.30
C GLN A 87 3.13 -15.28 0.46
N THR A 88 3.17 -14.27 -0.41
CA THR A 88 4.20 -13.21 -0.34
C THR A 88 3.79 -11.98 0.48
N CYS A 89 2.53 -11.87 0.92
CA CYS A 89 2.06 -10.73 1.73
C CYS A 89 1.93 -11.01 3.23
N SER A 90 2.05 -12.26 3.68
CA SER A 90 1.77 -12.66 5.07
C SER A 90 3.01 -12.82 5.95
N ARG A 91 4.21 -12.50 5.44
CA ARG A 91 5.46 -12.71 6.17
C ARG A 91 6.17 -11.36 6.31
N PRO A 92 6.49 -10.89 7.52
CA PRO A 92 7.34 -9.73 7.68
C PRO A 92 8.72 -10.11 7.12
N SER A 93 8.94 -9.74 5.86
CA SER A 93 10.16 -9.99 5.13
C SER A 93 10.69 -8.63 4.66
N PRO A 94 12.00 -8.36 4.83
CA PRO A 94 12.62 -7.12 4.36
C PRO A 94 12.42 -6.85 2.85
N ASP A 95 12.00 -7.86 2.08
CA ASP A 95 11.76 -7.77 0.64
C ASP A 95 10.35 -7.30 0.20
N HIS A 96 9.45 -6.94 1.13
CA HIS A 96 8.16 -6.31 0.75
C HIS A 96 8.35 -5.05 -0.12
N ALA A 97 9.50 -4.38 0.00
CA ALA A 97 9.86 -3.21 -0.80
C ALA A 97 9.95 -3.51 -2.32
N ARG A 98 10.29 -4.74 -2.74
CA ARG A 98 10.49 -5.07 -4.16
C ARG A 98 9.18 -5.36 -4.90
N LEU A 99 8.17 -5.89 -4.23
CA LEU A 99 6.89 -6.24 -4.86
C LEU A 99 6.09 -4.98 -5.27
N PHE A 100 6.36 -3.84 -4.63
CA PHE A 100 5.63 -2.60 -4.81
C PHE A 100 6.48 -1.41 -5.26
N SER A 101 7.79 -1.57 -5.47
CA SER A 101 8.63 -0.52 -6.05
C SER A 101 8.27 -0.20 -7.51
N GLN A 102 7.65 -1.15 -8.21
CA GLN A 102 7.27 -1.03 -9.62
C GLN A 102 5.81 -0.56 -9.84
N LEU A 103 4.96 -0.61 -8.81
CA LEU A 103 3.61 -0.02 -8.77
C LEU A 103 3.63 1.36 -8.11
#